data_AF-A0A9E5FPW9-F1
#
_entry.id   AF-A0A9E5FPW9-F1
#
_cell.length_a   1.000
_cell.length_b   1.000
_cell.length_c   1.000
_cell.angle_alpha   90.00
_cell.angle_beta   90.00
_cell.angle_gamma   90.00
#
_symmetry.space_group_name_H-M   'P 1'
#
loop_
_entity.id
_entity.type
_entity.pdbx_description
1 polymer ?
#
loop_
_entity_poly.entity_id
_entity_poly.type
_entity_poly.pdbx_seq_one_letter_code
_entity_poly.pdbx_strand_id
1 'polypeptide(L)'
;MTKFTFSRFFKQTLLMVLGLICFTTLKAQAPEGINYQAVIRTTSGTLVSNSTVAIRVQIKQTSSTGTVVYAERQSVATNQY
;
A
#
# COMPACT_ATOMS: atom_id res chain seq x y z
N MET A 1 3.03 -42.91 36.82
CA MET A 1 3.61 -41.56 36.93
C MET A 1 4.20 -41.17 35.58
N THR A 2 3.60 -40.18 34.95
CA THR A 2 3.72 -39.85 33.52
C THR A 2 5.14 -39.38 33.16
N LYS A 3 5.80 -40.05 32.20
CA LYS A 3 7.12 -39.65 31.70
C LYS A 3 6.99 -38.33 30.94
N PHE A 4 7.32 -37.22 31.59
CA PHE A 4 7.36 -35.89 30.99
C PHE A 4 8.50 -35.86 29.96
N THR A 5 8.17 -36.04 28.67
CA THR A 5 9.16 -36.21 27.61
C THR A 5 9.63 -34.84 27.11
N PHE A 6 10.77 -34.37 27.60
CA PHE A 6 11.44 -33.11 27.21
C PHE A 6 11.60 -32.97 25.69
N SER A 7 11.85 -34.08 24.98
CA SER A 7 11.97 -34.13 23.51
C SER A 7 10.69 -33.74 22.77
N ARG A 8 9.52 -33.91 23.41
CA ARG A 8 8.23 -33.52 22.84
C ARG A 8 8.02 -32.01 22.91
N PHE A 9 8.45 -31.37 23.99
CA PHE A 9 8.44 -29.91 24.15
C PHE A 9 9.41 -29.24 23.17
N PHE A 10 10.63 -29.75 23.03
CA PHE A 10 11.60 -29.19 22.09
C PHE A 10 11.13 -29.24 20.63
N LYS A 11 10.53 -30.35 20.21
CA LYS A 11 9.93 -30.48 18.86
C LYS A 11 8.77 -29.50 18.64
N GLN A 12 7.93 -29.27 19.66
CA GLN A 12 6.83 -28.31 19.58
C GLN A 12 7.34 -26.87 19.46
N THR A 13 8.34 -26.48 20.25
CA THR A 13 8.97 -25.16 20.13
C THR A 13 9.63 -24.97 18.77
N LEU A 14 10.33 -25.98 18.25
CA LEU A 14 10.95 -25.95 16.92
C LEU A 14 9.91 -25.78 15.80
N LEU A 15 8.81 -26.53 15.85
CA LEU A 15 7.70 -26.39 14.90
C LEU A 15 7.05 -25.01 14.95
N MET A 16 6.91 -24.42 16.15
CA MET A 16 6.32 -23.10 16.32
C MET A 16 7.22 -22.00 15.74
N VAL A 17 8.53 -22.08 15.96
CA VAL A 17 9.52 -21.16 15.37
C VAL A 17 9.56 -21.30 13.85
N LEU A 18 9.54 -22.52 13.32
CA LEU A 18 9.50 -22.77 11.88
C LEU A 18 8.22 -22.19 11.24
N GLY A 19 7.07 -22.38 11.91
CA GLY A 19 5.81 -21.78 11.50
C GLY A 19 5.88 -20.25 11.46
N LEU A 20 6.45 -19.62 12.50
CA LEU A 20 6.57 -18.16 12.58
C LEU A 20 7.45 -17.58 11.46
N ILE A 21 8.53 -18.27 11.10
CA ILE A 21 9.42 -17.86 10.00
C ILE A 21 8.68 -17.86 8.66
N CYS A 22 7.81 -18.84 8.41
CA CYS A 22 7.02 -18.94 7.17
C CYS A 22 6.05 -17.76 6.95
N PHE A 23 5.59 -17.07 8.00
CA PHE A 23 4.67 -15.94 7.86
C PHE A 23 5.36 -14.64 7.41
N THR A 24 6.69 -14.53 7.55
CA THR A 24 7.43 -13.29 7.26
C THR A 24 7.51 -12.97 5.76
N THR A 25 7.26 -13.95 4.90
CA THR A 25 7.37 -13.83 3.43
C THR A 25 6.03 -13.54 2.75
N LEU A 26 4.91 -13.60 3.47
CA LEU A 26 3.59 -13.32 2.93
C LEU A 26 3.39 -11.80 2.78
N LYS A 27 3.41 -11.31 1.54
CA LYS A 27 3.11 -9.92 1.19
C LYS A 27 1.64 -9.81 0.79
N ALA A 28 0.77 -9.53 1.76
CA ALA A 28 -0.66 -9.31 1.54
C ALA A 28 -1.04 -7.82 1.46
N GLN A 29 -0.06 -6.91 1.58
CA GLN A 29 -0.35 -5.48 1.49
C GLN A 29 -0.67 -5.10 0.03
N ALA A 30 -1.74 -4.31 -0.13
CA ALA A 30 -2.08 -3.72 -1.41
C ALA A 30 -0.91 -2.88 -1.95
N PRO A 31 -0.82 -2.64 -3.27
CA PRO A 31 0.21 -1.77 -3.85
C PRO A 31 0.30 -0.43 -3.10
N GLU A 32 1.52 0.07 -2.91
CA GLU A 32 1.79 1.34 -2.20
C GLU A 32 1.23 2.58 -2.91
N GLY A 33 0.74 2.40 -4.15
CA GLY A 33 0.27 3.47 -5.02
C GLY A 33 -0.85 3.01 -5.95
N ILE A 34 -1.60 3.98 -6.47
CA ILE A 34 -2.55 3.77 -7.57
C ILE A 34 -1.85 4.21 -8.85
N ASN A 35 -1.89 3.37 -9.89
CA ASN A 35 -1.42 3.79 -11.21
C ASN A 35 -2.46 4.73 -11.83
N TYR A 36 -2.05 5.94 -12.17
CA TYR A 36 -2.92 6.91 -12.86
C TYR A 36 -2.12 7.78 -13.82
N GLN A 37 -2.84 8.32 -14.80
CA GLN A 37 -2.36 9.36 -15.70
C GLN A 37 -3.40 10.49 -15.69
N ALA A 38 -2.92 11.73 -15.68
CA ALA A 38 -3.78 12.91 -15.67
C ALA A 38 -3.34 13.87 -16.79
N VAL A 39 -4.33 14.50 -17.44
CA VAL A 39 -4.12 15.54 -18.44
C VAL A 39 -4.69 16.85 -17.90
N ILE A 40 -3.84 17.85 -17.70
CA ILE A 40 -4.23 19.13 -17.10
C ILE A 40 -4.52 20.15 -18.19
N ARG A 41 -5.69 20.77 -18.15
CA ARG A 41 -6.13 21.79 -19.10
C ARG A 41 -6.58 23.07 -18.40
N THR A 42 -6.44 24.20 -19.06
CA THR A 42 -7.01 25.48 -18.64
C THR A 42 -8.53 25.49 -18.83
N THR A 43 -9.21 26.51 -18.31
CA THR A 43 -10.65 26.72 -18.54
C THR A 43 -11.01 26.94 -20.01
N SER A 44 -10.05 27.40 -20.84
CA SER A 44 -10.18 27.50 -22.30
C SER A 44 -9.93 26.19 -23.04
N GLY A 45 -9.62 25.09 -22.34
CA GLY A 45 -9.32 23.79 -22.94
C GLY A 45 -7.88 23.61 -23.42
N THR A 46 -7.00 24.59 -23.20
CA THR A 46 -5.60 24.55 -23.61
C THR A 46 -4.80 23.61 -22.70
N LEU A 47 -3.92 22.79 -23.27
CA LEU A 47 -3.07 21.87 -22.50
C LEU A 47 -2.05 22.66 -21.65
N VAL A 48 -1.97 22.31 -20.37
CA VAL A 48 -0.93 22.82 -19.46
C VAL A 48 0.27 21.87 -19.55
N SER A 49 1.14 22.10 -20.53
CA SER A 49 2.34 21.28 -20.76
C SER A 49 3.59 21.87 -20.09
N ASN A 50 4.59 21.03 -19.86
CA ASN A 50 5.92 21.40 -19.33
C ASN A 50 5.87 22.25 -18.05
N SER A 51 4.84 22.04 -17.22
CA SER A 51 4.58 22.85 -16.04
C SER A 51 4.55 21.95 -14.80
N THR A 52 5.24 22.36 -13.73
CA THR A 52 5.19 21.63 -12.45
C THR A 52 3.82 21.78 -11.82
N VAL A 53 3.15 20.65 -11.57
CA VAL A 53 1.86 20.60 -10.91
C VAL A 53 1.91 19.64 -9.73
N ALA A 54 1.13 19.94 -8.70
CA ALA A 54 0.95 19.07 -7.55
C ALA A 54 -0.48 18.52 -7.54
N ILE A 55 -0.61 17.19 -7.60
CA ILE A 55 -1.89 16.48 -7.57
C ILE A 55 -1.96 15.69 -6.27
N ARG A 56 -3.12 15.73 -5.60
CA ARG A 56 -3.42 14.90 -4.44
C ARG A 56 -4.59 13.99 -4.76
N VAL A 57 -4.40 12.69 -4.57
CA VAL A 57 -5.46 11.68 -4.69
C VAL A 57 -5.79 11.17 -3.29
N GLN A 58 -7.09 11.06 -2.98
CA GLN A 58 -7.57 10.59 -1.69
C GLN A 58 -8.71 9.59 -1.88
N ILE A 59 -8.70 8.51 -1.11
CA ILE A 59 -9.85 7.61 -0.97
C ILE A 59 -10.52 7.93 0.36
N LYS A 60 -11.82 8.25 0.29
CA LYS A 60 -12.67 8.46 1.47
C LYS A 60 -13.61 7.28 1.65
N GLN A 61 -13.75 6.84 2.89
CA GLN A 61 -14.56 5.66 3.23
C GLN A 61 -16.05 6.03 3.33
N THR A 62 -16.91 5.17 2.78
CA THR A 62 -18.39 5.21 2.88
C THR A 62 -19.08 6.41 2.20
N SER A 63 -18.49 7.60 2.17
CA SER A 63 -19.07 8.79 1.55
C SER A 63 -18.01 9.81 1.11
N SER A 64 -18.42 10.82 0.35
CA SER A 64 -17.56 11.93 -0.11
C SER A 64 -17.07 12.84 1.03
N THR A 65 -17.69 12.76 2.20
CA THR A 65 -17.31 13.49 3.44
C THR A 65 -16.73 12.57 4.50
N GLY A 66 -16.62 11.27 4.24
CA GLY A 66 -16.09 10.29 5.18
C GLY A 66 -14.58 10.39 5.41
N THR A 67 -14.08 9.51 6.28
CA THR A 67 -12.67 9.47 6.67
C THR A 67 -11.77 9.14 5.48
N VAL A 68 -10.67 9.89 5.35
CA VAL A 68 -9.62 9.60 4.35
C VAL A 68 -8.84 8.36 4.82
N VAL A 69 -8.91 7.28 4.05
CA VAL A 69 -8.23 6.00 4.33
C VAL A 69 -6.97 5.80 3.50
N TYR A 70 -6.81 6.60 2.44
CA TYR A 70 -5.62 6.64 1.61
C TYR A 70 -5.42 8.07 1.09
N ALA A 71 -4.17 8.54 1.07
CA ALA A 71 -3.82 9.83 0.51
C ALA A 71 -2.40 9.78 -0.06
N GLU A 72 -2.26 10.25 -1.30
CA GLU A 72 -0.96 10.42 -1.96
C GLU A 72 -0.85 11.81 -2.55
N ARG A 73 0.39 12.29 -2.70
CA ARG A 73 0.71 13.55 -3.35
C ARG A 73 1.79 13.31 -4.39
N GLN A 74 1.49 13.62 -5.65
CA GLN A 74 2.47 13.63 -6.72
C GLN A 74 2.79 15.06 -7.12
N SER A 75 4.07 15.36 -7.27
CA SER A 75 4.56 16.66 -7.73
C SER A 75 5.46 16.42 -8.93
N VAL A 76 4.89 16.51 -10.13
CA VAL A 76 5.55 16.16 -11.38
C VAL A 76 5.37 17.28 -12.41
N ALA A 77 6.30 17.39 -13.35
CA ALA A 77 6.11 18.24 -14.52
C ALA A 77 5.20 17.53 -15.51
N THR A 78 4.19 18.24 -16.02
CA THR A 78 3.40 17.76 -17.17
C THR A 78 4.29 17.68 -18.42
N ASN A 79 3.89 16.85 -19.39
CA ASN A 79 4.59 16.73 -20.66
C ASN A 79 3.74 17.29 -21.81
N GLN A 80 4.13 17.03 -23.05
CA GLN A 80 3.46 17.54 -24.25
C GLN A 80 2.23 16.73 -24.69
N TYR A 81 1.83 15.70 -23.92
CA TYR A 81 0.81 14.73 -24.30
C TYR A 81 -0.30 14.57 -23.24
#